data_AF-A0A4Z1CRR5-F1
#
_entry.id   AF-A0A4Z1CRR5-F1
#
_cell.length_a   1.000
_cell.length_b   1.000
_cell.length_c   1.000
_cell.angle_alpha   90.00
_cell.angle_beta   90.00
_cell.angle_gamma   90.00
#
_symmetry.space_group_name_H-M   'P 1'
#
loop_
_entity.id
_entity.type
_entity.pdbx_description
1 polymer ?
#
loop_
_entity_poly.entity_id
_entity_poly.type
_entity_poly.pdbx_seq_one_letter_code
_entity_poly.pdbx_strand_id
1 'polypeptide(L)'
;MTTNLADLIRKARLAGQTSKAYNLASESNALESSDGRLLLECAEAAAGVSDLTGKIQYLTAALPLISGKPRRTALLKLLEAQRVTGNSGAAYQHAIRAERLYPDYVPVLREVAKAYGASKHYLKSVKAWEAVVLHLGSSTHEKDFAQLAQAYDDACLIKETIRVLRHGLLFHSSSSLLKMRLGEAQAKSKVKMEILAEGKNYNITSYQQKNGPSKVLFITFGSISSGLKSVPFGFKFLIDAGFDLVYVAQEKHTLYQELSIDAFFQAVQPLIEQRQIFTYGSSLGGYAALYFGGCIDAKTLVAGPVNYVDPAIRVPRWSRVAMQHIPPAQAMKSKYSPVIFYDPLDDTRDEIYLKERILPSYPDALVFPLPGAGHQCFRALLEHGILKHTVQSFVQGNIPNPTLQAFVRDRNKQSDALGSNAISWIQIFSKCFNYLFIGRKRV
;
A
#
# COMPACT_ATOMS: atom_id res chain seq x y z
N MET A 1 -41.88 -0.86 38.49
CA MET A 1 -41.49 -0.44 37.13
C MET A 1 -40.38 -1.38 36.66
N THR A 2 -40.65 -2.30 35.75
CA THR A 2 -39.61 -3.13 35.13
C THR A 2 -38.78 -2.24 34.22
N THR A 3 -37.55 -1.92 34.60
CA THR A 3 -36.67 -1.14 33.73
C THR A 3 -36.45 -1.92 32.44
N ASN A 4 -36.81 -1.31 31.29
CA ASN A 4 -36.59 -1.93 30.00
C ASN A 4 -35.09 -2.21 29.82
N LEU A 5 -34.74 -3.45 29.53
CA LEU A 5 -33.36 -3.89 29.38
C LEU A 5 -32.59 -3.12 28.31
N ALA A 6 -33.27 -2.73 27.22
CA ALA A 6 -32.68 -1.89 26.17
C ALA A 6 -32.21 -0.54 26.73
N ASP A 7 -32.96 0.05 27.68
CA ASP A 7 -32.60 1.31 28.32
C ASP A 7 -31.44 1.15 29.30
N LEU A 8 -31.32 -0.01 29.97
CA LEU A 8 -30.17 -0.33 30.82
C LEU A 8 -28.89 -0.44 30.01
N ILE A 9 -28.91 -1.18 28.90
CA ILE A 9 -27.76 -1.33 27.99
C ILE A 9 -27.36 0.04 27.43
N ARG A 10 -28.34 0.82 26.93
CA ARG A 10 -28.10 2.16 26.41
C ARG A 10 -27.48 3.09 27.46
N LYS A 11 -28.01 3.09 28.69
CA LYS A 11 -27.50 3.93 29.79
C LYS A 11 -26.06 3.57 30.14
N ALA A 12 -25.74 2.28 30.23
CA ALA A 12 -24.38 1.81 30.47
C ALA A 12 -23.42 2.26 29.35
N ARG A 13 -23.83 2.11 28.08
CA ARG A 13 -23.03 2.55 26.91
C ARG A 13 -22.77 4.05 26.91
N LEU A 14 -23.79 4.87 27.15
CA LEU A 14 -23.66 6.33 27.19
C LEU A 14 -22.80 6.81 28.37
N ALA A 15 -22.70 6.01 29.45
CA ALA A 15 -21.81 6.26 30.57
C ALA A 15 -20.37 5.75 30.35
N GLY A 16 -20.02 5.28 29.14
CA GLY A 16 -18.69 4.71 28.84
C GLY A 16 -18.44 3.33 29.46
N GLN A 17 -19.45 2.69 30.06
CA GLN A 17 -19.34 1.37 30.69
C GLN A 17 -19.49 0.25 29.65
N THR A 18 -18.58 0.18 28.67
CA THR A 18 -18.68 -0.71 27.50
C THR A 18 -18.76 -2.20 27.89
N SER A 19 -17.90 -2.67 28.80
CA SER A 19 -17.95 -4.06 29.29
C SER A 19 -19.26 -4.39 29.99
N LYS A 20 -19.80 -3.46 30.78
CA LYS A 20 -21.08 -3.66 31.47
C LYS A 20 -22.24 -3.75 30.48
N ALA A 21 -22.27 -2.85 29.49
CA ALA A 21 -23.28 -2.88 28.43
C ALA A 21 -23.23 -4.19 27.65
N TYR A 22 -22.02 -4.69 27.36
CA TYR A 22 -21.82 -5.97 26.68
C TYR A 22 -22.32 -7.16 27.51
N ASN A 23 -21.95 -7.24 28.79
CA ASN A 23 -22.39 -8.33 29.66
C ASN A 23 -23.92 -8.37 29.78
N LEU A 24 -24.55 -7.21 29.95
CA LEU A 24 -26.02 -7.09 29.96
C LEU A 24 -26.66 -7.60 28.66
N ALA A 25 -26.02 -7.38 27.51
CA ALA A 25 -26.50 -7.84 26.21
C ALA A 25 -26.29 -9.36 26.00
N SER A 26 -25.18 -9.91 26.50
CA SER A 26 -24.85 -11.33 26.36
C SER A 26 -25.69 -12.22 27.28
N GLU A 27 -26.04 -11.73 28.48
CA GLU A 27 -26.80 -12.48 29.48
C GLU A 27 -28.31 -12.50 29.21
N SER A 28 -28.81 -11.65 28.31
CA SER A 28 -30.24 -11.39 28.17
C SER A 28 -31.01 -12.31 27.22
N ASN A 29 -30.38 -13.34 26.65
CA ASN A 29 -30.92 -14.11 25.51
C ASN A 29 -31.49 -13.20 24.39
N ALA A 30 -30.90 -12.02 24.18
CA ALA A 30 -31.49 -10.98 23.32
C ALA A 30 -31.73 -11.44 21.88
N LEU A 31 -30.98 -12.42 21.36
CA LEU A 31 -31.17 -12.96 20.02
C LEU A 31 -32.53 -13.64 19.81
N GLU A 32 -33.18 -14.10 20.88
CA GLU A 32 -34.53 -14.68 20.85
C GLU A 32 -35.63 -13.61 21.03
N SER A 33 -35.24 -12.36 21.30
CA SER A 33 -36.19 -11.27 21.53
C SER A 33 -36.87 -10.83 20.25
N SER A 34 -38.18 -10.55 20.33
CA SER A 34 -38.94 -9.86 19.29
C SER A 34 -38.80 -8.32 19.37
N ASP A 35 -38.05 -7.79 20.35
CA ASP A 35 -37.79 -6.36 20.48
C ASP A 35 -36.58 -5.93 19.62
N GLY A 36 -36.88 -5.40 18.43
CA GLY A 36 -35.88 -4.86 17.53
C GLY A 36 -35.02 -3.73 18.13
N ARG A 37 -35.53 -2.95 19.09
CA ARG A 37 -34.75 -1.89 19.76
C ARG A 37 -33.72 -2.48 20.70
N LEU A 38 -34.07 -3.53 21.45
CA LEU A 38 -33.14 -4.26 22.31
C LEU A 38 -31.96 -4.79 21.49
N LEU A 39 -32.24 -5.47 20.37
CA LEU A 39 -31.22 -6.00 19.48
C LEU A 39 -30.28 -4.92 18.93
N LEU A 40 -30.78 -3.72 18.63
CA LEU A 40 -29.94 -2.61 18.20
C LEU A 40 -28.99 -2.12 19.30
N GLU A 41 -29.45 -2.02 20.56
CA GLU A 41 -28.56 -1.63 21.67
C GLU A 41 -27.53 -2.74 21.98
N CYS A 42 -27.91 -4.01 21.87
CA CYS A 42 -26.97 -5.13 21.98
C CYS A 42 -25.88 -5.08 20.89
N ALA A 43 -26.24 -4.74 19.65
CA ALA A 43 -25.27 -4.57 18.57
C ALA A 43 -24.26 -3.45 18.85
N GLU A 44 -24.70 -2.33 19.41
CA GLU A 44 -23.81 -1.22 19.79
C GLU A 44 -22.92 -1.58 20.99
N ALA A 45 -23.44 -2.36 21.95
CA ALA A 45 -22.67 -2.87 23.08
C ALA A 45 -21.55 -3.80 22.62
N ALA A 46 -21.84 -4.74 21.71
CA ALA A 46 -20.85 -5.62 21.08
C ALA A 46 -19.76 -4.82 20.33
N ALA A 47 -20.17 -3.79 19.59
CA ALA A 47 -19.22 -2.88 18.92
C ALA A 47 -18.26 -2.19 19.91
N GLY A 48 -18.75 -1.81 21.10
CA GLY A 48 -17.96 -1.13 22.14
C GLY A 48 -16.81 -1.95 22.73
N VAL A 49 -16.85 -3.28 22.58
CA VAL A 49 -15.77 -4.20 23.00
C VAL A 49 -15.07 -4.85 21.81
N SER A 50 -15.26 -4.31 20.60
CA SER A 50 -14.72 -4.84 19.34
C SER A 50 -15.21 -6.25 18.96
N ASP A 51 -16.34 -6.70 19.51
CA ASP A 51 -16.98 -7.96 19.10
C ASP A 51 -17.82 -7.75 17.84
N LEU A 52 -17.15 -7.83 16.67
CA LEU A 52 -17.81 -7.68 15.38
C LEU A 52 -18.72 -8.85 15.05
N THR A 53 -18.44 -10.05 15.56
CA THR A 53 -19.27 -11.24 15.31
C THR A 53 -20.62 -11.10 16.01
N GLY A 54 -20.63 -10.76 17.30
CA GLY A 54 -21.85 -10.48 18.05
C GLY A 54 -22.63 -9.31 17.45
N LYS A 55 -21.94 -8.23 17.04
CA LYS A 55 -22.57 -7.11 16.32
C LYS A 55 -23.31 -7.56 15.06
N ILE A 56 -22.68 -8.41 14.23
CA ILE A 56 -23.31 -8.95 13.00
C ILE A 56 -24.55 -9.78 13.33
N GLN A 57 -24.47 -10.64 14.36
CA GLN A 57 -25.59 -11.48 14.79
C GLN A 57 -26.80 -10.63 15.23
N TYR A 58 -26.60 -9.68 16.15
CA TYR A 58 -27.67 -8.82 16.63
C TYR A 58 -28.30 -7.94 15.53
N LEU A 59 -27.48 -7.35 14.64
CA LEU A 59 -28.00 -6.55 13.53
C LEU A 59 -28.82 -7.40 12.56
N THR A 60 -28.38 -8.62 12.26
CA THR A 60 -29.09 -9.54 11.37
C THR A 60 -30.46 -9.90 11.95
N ALA A 61 -30.52 -10.20 13.25
CA ALA A 61 -31.76 -10.47 13.98
C ALA A 61 -32.70 -9.24 14.06
N ALA A 62 -32.13 -8.03 14.19
CA ALA A 62 -32.92 -6.81 14.28
C ALA A 62 -33.61 -6.43 12.96
N LEU A 63 -32.95 -6.66 11.82
CA LEU A 63 -33.42 -6.21 10.49
C LEU A 63 -34.88 -6.55 10.11
N PRO A 64 -35.42 -7.74 10.40
CA PRO A 64 -36.84 -8.04 10.15
C PRO A 64 -37.81 -7.34 11.12
N LEU A 65 -37.35 -6.92 12.30
CA LEU A 65 -38.19 -6.38 13.39
C LEU A 65 -38.29 -4.85 13.39
N ILE A 66 -37.44 -4.17 12.62
CA ILE A 66 -37.37 -2.71 12.57
C ILE A 66 -37.73 -2.18 11.18
N SER A 67 -38.28 -0.96 11.13
CA SER A 67 -38.66 -0.28 9.90
C SER A 67 -38.06 1.13 9.81
N GLY A 68 -38.28 1.83 8.69
CA GLY A 68 -37.88 3.23 8.53
C GLY A 68 -36.38 3.52 8.73
N LYS A 69 -36.08 4.61 9.46
CA LYS A 69 -34.72 5.10 9.73
C LYS A 69 -33.86 4.09 10.53
N PRO A 70 -34.34 3.47 11.63
CA PRO A 70 -33.58 2.44 12.34
C PRO A 70 -33.10 1.29 11.43
N ARG A 71 -33.99 0.77 10.57
CA ARG A 71 -33.64 -0.31 9.63
C ARG A 71 -32.51 0.08 8.69
N ARG A 72 -32.57 1.30 8.15
CA ARG A 72 -31.56 1.85 7.25
C ARG A 72 -30.20 1.97 7.94
N THR A 73 -30.17 2.48 9.17
CA THR A 73 -28.94 2.60 9.97
C THR A 73 -28.37 1.23 10.35
N ALA A 74 -29.22 0.27 10.72
CA ALA A 74 -28.80 -1.09 11.02
C ALA A 74 -28.15 -1.79 9.81
N LEU A 75 -28.76 -1.62 8.62
CA LEU A 75 -28.27 -2.21 7.39
C LEU A 75 -26.89 -1.67 6.98
N LEU A 76 -26.66 -0.36 7.13
CA LEU A 76 -25.35 0.26 6.94
C LEU A 76 -24.29 -0.38 7.84
N LYS A 77 -24.56 -0.43 9.14
CA LYS A 77 -23.64 -0.98 10.14
C LYS A 77 -23.37 -2.47 9.91
N LEU A 78 -24.36 -3.21 9.40
CA LEU A 78 -24.23 -4.64 9.09
C LEU A 78 -23.30 -4.86 7.90
N LEU A 79 -23.51 -4.13 6.80
CA LEU A 79 -22.66 -4.22 5.60
C LEU A 79 -21.21 -3.87 5.93
N GLU A 80 -21.00 -2.80 6.69
CA GLU A 80 -19.68 -2.39 7.13
C GLU A 80 -19.00 -3.49 7.97
N ALA A 81 -19.71 -4.02 8.99
CA ALA A 81 -19.17 -5.04 9.87
C ALA A 81 -18.82 -6.33 9.10
N GLN A 82 -19.72 -6.82 8.24
CA GLN A 82 -19.48 -8.02 7.43
C GLN A 82 -18.29 -7.85 6.49
N ARG A 83 -18.11 -6.67 5.90
CA ARG A 83 -16.95 -6.37 5.06
C ARG A 83 -15.65 -6.35 5.86
N VAL A 84 -15.65 -5.76 7.06
CA VAL A 84 -14.46 -5.70 7.94
C VAL A 84 -14.06 -7.09 8.42
N THR A 85 -15.02 -7.98 8.69
CA THR A 85 -14.74 -9.37 9.10
C THR A 85 -14.44 -10.30 7.92
N GLY A 86 -14.41 -9.82 6.68
CA GLY A 86 -14.17 -10.64 5.49
C GLY A 86 -15.31 -11.57 5.10
N ASN A 87 -16.52 -11.39 5.67
CA ASN A 87 -17.70 -12.18 5.32
C ASN A 87 -18.37 -11.63 4.04
N SER A 88 -17.64 -11.70 2.92
CA SER A 88 -18.07 -11.14 1.63
C SER A 88 -19.38 -11.76 1.14
N GLY A 89 -19.60 -13.07 1.35
CA GLY A 89 -20.83 -13.75 0.95
C GLY A 89 -22.07 -13.19 1.63
N ALA A 90 -22.04 -13.00 2.96
CA ALA A 90 -23.16 -12.40 3.68
C ALA A 90 -23.34 -10.91 3.36
N ALA A 91 -22.23 -10.18 3.20
CA ALA A 91 -22.25 -8.77 2.80
C ALA A 91 -22.94 -8.60 1.43
N TYR A 92 -22.65 -9.49 0.48
CA TYR A 92 -23.28 -9.49 -0.84
C TYR A 92 -24.82 -9.66 -0.76
N GLN A 93 -25.30 -10.65 0.00
CA GLN A 93 -26.74 -10.90 0.13
C GLN A 93 -27.47 -9.72 0.78
N HIS A 94 -26.88 -9.13 1.83
CA HIS A 94 -27.43 -7.93 2.46
C HIS A 94 -27.36 -6.72 1.54
N ALA A 95 -26.36 -6.61 0.66
CA ALA A 95 -26.23 -5.52 -0.30
C ALA A 95 -27.36 -5.54 -1.33
N ILE A 96 -27.70 -6.72 -1.86
CA ILE A 96 -28.86 -6.88 -2.78
C ILE A 96 -30.16 -6.41 -2.11
N ARG A 97 -30.37 -6.81 -0.85
CA ARG A 97 -31.53 -6.39 -0.08
C ARG A 97 -31.52 -4.87 0.16
N ALA A 98 -30.36 -4.29 0.46
CA ALA A 98 -30.19 -2.87 0.73
C ALA A 98 -30.45 -2.00 -0.49
N GLU A 99 -29.89 -2.38 -1.64
CA GLU A 99 -30.10 -1.71 -2.93
C GLU A 99 -31.58 -1.65 -3.30
N ARG A 100 -32.31 -2.76 -3.12
CA ARG A 100 -33.76 -2.80 -3.38
C ARG A 100 -34.58 -1.93 -2.43
N LEU A 101 -34.21 -1.88 -1.16
CA LEU A 101 -34.95 -1.13 -0.14
C LEU A 101 -34.66 0.37 -0.15
N TYR A 102 -33.45 0.75 -0.55
CA TYR A 102 -32.96 2.13 -0.45
C TYR A 102 -32.16 2.54 -1.71
N PRO A 103 -32.76 2.48 -2.91
CA PRO A 103 -32.06 2.71 -4.18
C PRO A 103 -31.50 4.14 -4.33
N ASP A 104 -32.00 5.09 -3.54
CA ASP A 104 -31.62 6.51 -3.64
C ASP A 104 -30.89 7.04 -2.40
N TYR A 105 -30.61 6.17 -1.41
CA TYR A 105 -29.93 6.60 -0.19
C TYR A 105 -28.43 6.42 -0.30
N VAL A 106 -27.73 7.49 -0.69
CA VAL A 106 -26.28 7.52 -0.96
C VAL A 106 -25.41 6.78 0.07
N PRO A 107 -25.58 6.95 1.40
CA PRO A 107 -24.77 6.20 2.35
C PRO A 107 -24.92 4.68 2.19
N VAL A 108 -26.13 4.17 1.91
CA VAL A 108 -26.36 2.74 1.67
C VAL A 108 -25.74 2.31 0.36
N LEU A 109 -25.92 3.09 -0.70
CA LEU A 109 -25.31 2.79 -2.01
C LEU A 109 -23.77 2.68 -1.92
N ARG A 110 -23.11 3.54 -1.14
CA ARG A 110 -21.66 3.45 -0.90
C ARG A 110 -21.26 2.11 -0.27
N GLU A 111 -21.99 1.64 0.74
CA GLU A 111 -21.69 0.35 1.38
C GLU A 111 -22.08 -0.85 0.50
N VAL A 112 -23.18 -0.75 -0.25
CA VAL A 112 -23.58 -1.73 -1.28
C VAL A 112 -22.47 -1.88 -2.31
N ALA A 113 -21.95 -0.78 -2.85
CA ALA A 113 -20.89 -0.80 -3.85
C ALA A 113 -19.61 -1.45 -3.31
N LYS A 114 -19.20 -1.11 -2.08
CA LYS A 114 -18.05 -1.74 -1.39
C LYS A 114 -18.26 -3.24 -1.18
N ALA A 115 -19.45 -3.67 -0.77
CA ALA A 115 -19.78 -5.09 -0.58
C ALA A 115 -19.74 -5.86 -1.92
N TYR A 116 -20.24 -5.27 -3.01
CA TYR A 116 -20.13 -5.82 -4.36
C TYR A 116 -18.67 -5.97 -4.79
N GLY A 117 -17.83 -4.95 -4.57
CA GLY A 117 -16.40 -5.02 -4.87
C GLY A 117 -15.66 -6.08 -4.05
N ALA A 118 -15.91 -6.16 -2.74
CA ALA A 118 -15.31 -7.17 -1.85
C ALA A 118 -15.69 -8.62 -2.22
N SER A 119 -16.84 -8.79 -2.86
CA SER A 119 -17.37 -10.08 -3.33
C SER A 119 -17.06 -10.35 -4.81
N LYS A 120 -16.18 -9.56 -5.43
CA LYS A 120 -15.77 -9.66 -6.84
C LYS A 120 -16.92 -9.50 -7.87
N HIS A 121 -18.04 -8.90 -7.47
CA HIS A 121 -19.13 -8.52 -8.38
C HIS A 121 -18.90 -7.12 -8.96
N TYR A 122 -17.79 -6.95 -9.69
CA TYR A 122 -17.28 -5.62 -10.06
C TYR A 122 -18.26 -4.77 -10.88
N LEU A 123 -18.99 -5.36 -11.84
CA LEU A 123 -19.98 -4.62 -12.62
C LEU A 123 -21.17 -4.12 -11.76
N LYS A 124 -21.54 -4.84 -10.71
CA LYS A 124 -22.55 -4.36 -9.75
C LYS A 124 -21.99 -3.24 -8.88
N SER A 125 -20.73 -3.34 -8.47
CA SER A 125 -20.02 -2.28 -7.76
C SER A 125 -19.99 -0.98 -8.58
N VAL A 126 -19.67 -1.08 -9.88
CA VAL A 126 -19.70 0.05 -10.83
C VAL A 126 -21.08 0.71 -10.84
N LYS A 127 -22.15 -0.06 -11.08
CA LYS A 127 -23.52 0.48 -11.12
C LYS A 127 -23.92 1.19 -9.82
N ALA A 128 -23.58 0.63 -8.67
CA ALA A 128 -23.87 1.23 -7.38
C ALA A 128 -23.08 2.55 -7.16
N TRP A 129 -21.81 2.59 -7.57
CA TRP A 129 -21.01 3.83 -7.53
C TRP A 129 -21.47 4.88 -8.55
N GLU A 130 -21.92 4.47 -9.74
CA GLU A 130 -22.56 5.37 -10.72
C GLU A 130 -23.81 6.02 -10.12
N ALA A 131 -24.65 5.24 -9.42
CA ALA A 131 -25.82 5.76 -8.71
C ALA A 131 -25.43 6.76 -7.60
N VAL A 132 -24.34 6.51 -6.85
CA VAL A 132 -23.81 7.47 -5.86
C VAL A 132 -23.45 8.81 -6.51
N VAL A 133 -22.69 8.78 -7.61
CA VAL A 133 -22.26 9.99 -8.32
C VAL A 133 -23.46 10.71 -8.95
N LEU A 134 -24.41 9.96 -9.51
CA LEU A 134 -25.64 10.51 -10.10
C LEU A 134 -26.49 11.25 -9.06
N HIS A 135 -26.75 10.62 -7.90
CA HIS A 135 -27.58 11.19 -6.83
C HIS A 135 -26.94 12.42 -6.17
N LEU A 136 -25.61 12.48 -6.10
CA LEU A 136 -24.90 13.64 -5.54
C LEU A 136 -24.73 14.78 -6.55
N GLY A 137 -24.67 14.48 -7.85
CA GLY A 137 -24.47 15.48 -8.91
C GLY A 137 -23.23 16.34 -8.66
N SER A 138 -23.40 17.67 -8.63
CA SER A 138 -22.32 18.63 -8.33
C SER A 138 -21.78 18.54 -6.90
N SER A 139 -22.50 17.89 -5.98
CA SER A 139 -22.07 17.66 -4.59
C SER A 139 -21.22 16.39 -4.43
N THR A 140 -20.87 15.71 -5.51
CA THR A 140 -20.04 14.49 -5.48
C THR A 140 -18.65 14.81 -4.95
N HIS A 141 -18.18 14.11 -3.92
CA HIS A 141 -16.84 14.32 -3.37
C HIS A 141 -15.78 13.66 -4.27
N GLU A 142 -14.57 14.21 -4.33
CA GLU A 142 -13.44 13.61 -5.10
C GLU A 142 -13.19 12.12 -4.76
N LYS A 143 -13.48 11.73 -3.52
CA LYS A 143 -13.35 10.34 -3.03
C LYS A 143 -14.38 9.42 -3.69
N ASP A 144 -15.59 9.89 -3.98
CA ASP A 144 -16.60 9.09 -4.68
C ASP A 144 -16.18 8.85 -6.13
N PHE A 145 -15.65 9.87 -6.81
CA PHE A 145 -15.05 9.71 -8.15
C PHE A 145 -13.88 8.72 -8.15
N ALA A 146 -13.00 8.81 -7.14
CA ALA A 146 -11.87 7.89 -7.01
C ALA A 146 -12.33 6.44 -6.76
N GLN A 147 -13.40 6.23 -5.99
CA GLN A 147 -13.96 4.90 -5.75
C GLN A 147 -14.68 4.33 -6.99
N LEU A 148 -15.43 5.16 -7.72
CA LEU A 148 -16.01 4.75 -9.00
C LEU A 148 -14.92 4.40 -10.02
N ALA A 149 -13.86 5.19 -10.10
CA ALA A 149 -12.69 4.90 -10.93
C ALA A 149 -12.04 3.56 -10.57
N GLN A 150 -11.88 3.27 -9.28
CA GLN A 150 -11.37 1.98 -8.79
C GLN A 150 -12.31 0.84 -9.17
N ALA A 151 -13.63 1.02 -9.07
CA ALA A 151 -14.61 0.00 -9.46
C ALA A 151 -14.54 -0.32 -10.97
N TYR A 152 -14.38 0.69 -11.83
CA TYR A 152 -14.11 0.46 -13.26
C TYR A 152 -12.77 -0.24 -13.49
N ASP A 153 -11.73 0.13 -12.74
CA ASP A 153 -10.41 -0.49 -12.89
C ASP A 153 -10.42 -1.97 -12.48
N ASP A 154 -11.11 -2.31 -11.39
CA ASP A 154 -11.33 -3.68 -10.92
C ASP A 154 -12.16 -4.50 -11.94
N ALA A 155 -13.06 -3.84 -12.69
CA ALA A 155 -13.81 -4.42 -13.80
C ALA A 155 -13.03 -4.47 -15.13
N CYS A 156 -11.74 -4.10 -15.13
CA CYS A 156 -10.88 -4.01 -16.31
C CYS A 156 -11.36 -3.00 -17.38
N LEU A 157 -12.15 -1.99 -16.99
CA LEU A 157 -12.72 -0.95 -17.86
C LEU A 157 -11.86 0.33 -17.83
N ILE A 158 -10.63 0.24 -18.33
CA ILE A 158 -9.62 1.31 -18.15
C ILE A 158 -9.99 2.63 -18.85
N LYS A 159 -10.74 2.58 -19.96
CA LYS A 159 -11.16 3.79 -20.68
C LYS A 159 -12.17 4.58 -19.84
N GLU A 160 -13.07 3.87 -19.20
CA GLU A 160 -14.11 4.37 -18.31
C GLU A 160 -13.50 4.92 -17.02
N THR A 161 -12.49 4.24 -16.45
CA THR A 161 -11.65 4.76 -15.35
C THR A 161 -11.06 6.13 -15.71
N ILE A 162 -10.44 6.28 -16.89
CA ILE A 162 -9.88 7.56 -17.34
C ILE A 162 -10.96 8.62 -17.52
N ARG A 163 -12.10 8.26 -18.12
CA ARG A 163 -13.23 9.17 -18.36
C ARG A 163 -13.79 9.71 -17.05
N VAL A 164 -14.04 8.84 -16.06
CA VAL A 164 -14.61 9.27 -14.78
C VAL A 164 -13.65 10.14 -13.97
N LEU A 165 -12.34 9.86 -14.02
CA LEU A 165 -11.33 10.68 -13.34
C LEU A 165 -11.22 12.07 -13.97
N ARG A 166 -11.26 12.16 -15.32
CA ARG A 166 -11.33 13.45 -16.03
C ARG A 166 -12.59 14.22 -15.67
N HIS A 167 -13.73 13.55 -15.60
CA HIS A 167 -15.00 14.16 -15.20
C HIS A 167 -14.92 14.70 -13.76
N GLY A 168 -14.39 13.92 -12.82
CA GLY A 168 -14.18 14.36 -11.43
C GLY A 168 -13.28 15.58 -11.33
N LEU A 169 -12.25 15.70 -12.17
CA LEU A 169 -11.36 16.87 -12.23
C LEU A 169 -12.04 18.14 -12.78
N LEU A 170 -13.18 18.04 -13.47
CA LEU A 170 -13.97 19.22 -13.82
C LEU A 170 -14.60 19.86 -12.58
N PHE A 171 -14.97 19.05 -11.58
CA PHE A 171 -15.50 19.53 -10.29
C PHE A 171 -14.41 19.80 -9.26
N HIS A 172 -13.29 19.06 -9.32
CA HIS A 172 -12.22 19.06 -8.31
C HIS A 172 -10.84 19.27 -8.95
N SER A 173 -10.67 20.39 -9.68
CA SER A 173 -9.48 20.65 -10.51
C SER A 173 -8.15 20.67 -9.75
N SER A 174 -8.17 20.98 -8.44
CA SER A 174 -7.01 20.97 -7.56
C SER A 174 -6.71 19.61 -6.91
N SER A 175 -7.59 18.61 -7.07
CA SER A 175 -7.46 17.30 -6.43
C SER A 175 -6.18 16.58 -6.85
N SER A 176 -5.25 16.41 -5.89
CA SER A 176 -4.04 15.62 -6.08
C SER A 176 -4.35 14.13 -6.23
N LEU A 177 -5.35 13.63 -5.49
CA LEU A 177 -5.82 12.24 -5.55
C LEU A 177 -6.29 11.87 -6.97
N LEU A 178 -7.19 12.68 -7.55
CA LEU A 178 -7.73 12.39 -8.89
C LEU A 178 -6.65 12.51 -9.98
N LYS A 179 -5.75 13.51 -9.88
CA LYS A 179 -4.61 13.65 -10.81
C LYS A 179 -3.68 12.44 -10.76
N MET A 180 -3.34 11.98 -9.56
CA MET A 180 -2.50 10.80 -9.35
C MET A 180 -3.16 9.56 -9.97
N ARG A 181 -4.42 9.27 -9.64
CA ARG A 181 -5.17 8.14 -10.19
C ARG A 181 -5.33 8.22 -11.71
N LEU A 182 -5.52 9.41 -12.26
CA LEU A 182 -5.62 9.60 -13.71
C LEU A 182 -4.29 9.24 -14.39
N GLY A 183 -3.17 9.69 -13.82
CA GLY A 183 -1.85 9.34 -14.31
C GLY A 183 -1.57 7.84 -14.27
N GLU A 184 -1.97 7.15 -13.19
CA GLU A 184 -1.88 5.69 -13.08
C GLU A 184 -2.72 4.97 -14.14
N ALA A 185 -3.99 5.35 -14.31
CA ALA A 185 -4.88 4.74 -15.30
C ALA A 185 -4.39 4.98 -16.73
N GLN A 186 -3.86 6.17 -17.02
CA GLN A 186 -3.25 6.50 -18.30
C GLN A 186 -2.03 5.61 -18.57
N ALA A 187 -1.14 5.43 -17.59
CA ALA A 187 -0.01 4.52 -17.71
C ALA A 187 -0.49 3.07 -17.95
N LYS A 188 -1.45 2.59 -17.15
CA LYS A 188 -2.02 1.24 -17.30
C LYS A 188 -2.63 1.01 -18.69
N SER A 189 -3.23 2.04 -19.30
CA SER A 189 -3.80 1.92 -20.64
C SER A 189 -2.75 1.69 -21.76
N LYS A 190 -1.46 1.98 -21.50
CA LYS A 190 -0.34 1.78 -22.43
C LYS A 190 0.26 0.38 -22.38
N VAL A 191 -0.12 -0.44 -21.41
CA VAL A 191 0.49 -1.75 -21.15
C VAL A 191 -0.51 -2.89 -21.23
N LYS A 192 0.00 -4.09 -21.53
CA LYS A 192 -0.67 -5.38 -21.31
C LYS A 192 -0.23 -5.89 -19.94
N MET A 193 -1.18 -6.38 -19.15
CA MET A 193 -0.93 -6.92 -17.82
C MET A 193 -1.12 -8.44 -17.85
N GLU A 194 -0.20 -9.16 -17.23
CA GLU A 194 -0.25 -10.62 -17.09
C GLU A 194 0.22 -11.01 -15.69
N ILE A 195 -0.47 -11.96 -15.07
CA ILE A 195 -0.08 -12.51 -13.77
C ILE A 195 0.84 -13.69 -14.02
N LEU A 196 2.10 -13.57 -13.61
CA LEU A 196 3.14 -14.58 -13.83
C LEU A 196 3.10 -15.68 -12.75
N ALA A 197 2.79 -15.29 -11.51
CA ALA A 197 2.64 -16.21 -10.40
C ALA A 197 1.75 -15.60 -9.31
N GLU A 198 0.94 -16.44 -8.66
CA GLU A 198 0.17 -16.11 -7.46
C GLU A 198 0.50 -17.12 -6.36
N GLY A 199 0.91 -16.59 -5.21
CA GLY A 199 1.01 -17.34 -3.97
C GLY A 199 -0.06 -16.89 -2.98
N LYS A 200 -0.09 -17.53 -1.80
CA LYS A 200 -1.01 -17.11 -0.73
C LYS A 200 -0.82 -15.64 -0.34
N ASN A 201 0.43 -15.20 -0.28
CA ASN A 201 0.85 -13.91 0.26
C ASN A 201 1.75 -13.10 -0.67
N TYR A 202 1.77 -13.42 -1.97
CA TYR A 202 2.48 -12.64 -2.98
C TYR A 202 1.82 -12.78 -4.35
N ASN A 203 1.98 -11.77 -5.18
CA ASN A 203 1.63 -11.80 -6.60
C ASN A 203 2.80 -11.25 -7.42
N ILE A 204 3.10 -11.90 -8.54
CA ILE A 204 4.08 -11.42 -9.52
C ILE A 204 3.33 -11.07 -10.80
N THR A 205 3.39 -9.81 -11.20
CA THR A 205 2.61 -9.29 -12.34
C THR A 205 3.52 -8.59 -13.33
N SER A 206 3.44 -8.95 -14.61
CA SER A 206 4.11 -8.27 -15.70
C SER A 206 3.23 -7.16 -16.29
N TYR A 207 3.88 -6.08 -16.73
CA TYR A 207 3.32 -4.96 -17.45
C TYR A 207 4.21 -4.67 -18.65
N GLN A 208 3.78 -5.14 -19.82
CA GLN A 208 4.52 -4.99 -21.07
C GLN A 208 3.93 -3.86 -21.91
N GLN A 209 4.78 -3.06 -22.54
CA GLN A 209 4.34 -2.00 -23.45
C GLN A 209 3.50 -2.58 -24.60
N LYS A 210 2.34 -1.97 -24.89
CA LYS A 210 1.44 -2.45 -25.98
C LYS A 210 2.08 -2.38 -27.36
N ASN A 211 3.06 -1.50 -27.54
CA ASN A 211 3.79 -1.30 -28.79
C ASN A 211 4.94 -2.31 -28.98
N GLY A 212 5.02 -3.33 -28.14
CA GLY A 212 6.05 -4.37 -28.18
C GLY A 212 6.94 -4.34 -26.93
N PRO A 213 7.56 -5.48 -26.55
CA PRO A 213 8.37 -5.55 -25.35
C PRO A 213 9.57 -4.59 -25.37
N SER A 214 9.83 -3.95 -24.24
CA SER A 214 10.98 -3.07 -24.07
C SER A 214 12.28 -3.87 -23.90
N LYS A 215 13.40 -3.32 -24.40
CA LYS A 215 14.74 -3.86 -24.12
C LYS A 215 15.15 -3.70 -22.64
N VAL A 216 14.45 -2.83 -21.91
CA VAL A 216 14.68 -2.55 -20.50
C VAL A 216 13.51 -3.08 -19.69
N LEU A 217 13.81 -3.98 -18.75
CA LEU A 217 12.84 -4.53 -17.81
C LEU A 217 13.21 -4.10 -16.39
N PHE A 218 12.29 -3.39 -15.74
CA PHE A 218 12.36 -3.14 -14.32
C PHE A 218 11.62 -4.21 -13.54
N ILE A 219 12.17 -4.62 -12.40
CA ILE A 219 11.49 -5.42 -11.39
C ILE A 219 11.44 -4.61 -10.11
N THR A 220 10.23 -4.38 -9.60
CA THR A 220 10.01 -3.54 -8.43
C THR A 220 9.25 -4.29 -7.35
N PHE A 221 9.48 -3.87 -6.11
CA PHE A 221 8.91 -4.48 -4.93
C PHE A 221 8.13 -3.43 -4.15
N GLY A 222 6.98 -3.82 -3.62
CA GLY A 222 6.15 -3.02 -2.74
C GLY A 222 6.84 -2.64 -1.43
N SER A 223 6.30 -1.60 -0.81
CA SER A 223 6.70 -1.18 0.53
C SER A 223 6.06 -2.08 1.60
N ILE A 224 6.42 -1.85 2.87
CA ILE A 224 5.82 -2.57 4.00
C ILE A 224 4.31 -2.34 4.18
N SER A 225 3.79 -1.22 3.66
CA SER A 225 2.37 -0.89 3.70
C SER A 225 1.62 -1.28 2.42
N SER A 226 2.35 -1.73 1.40
CA SER A 226 1.78 -2.24 0.15
C SER A 226 1.14 -3.61 0.38
N GLY A 227 0.04 -3.88 -0.32
CA GLY A 227 -0.63 -5.18 -0.36
C GLY A 227 -0.69 -5.72 -1.79
N LEU A 228 -1.35 -6.86 -1.98
CA LEU A 228 -1.45 -7.55 -3.28
C LEU A 228 -2.08 -6.70 -4.41
N LYS A 229 -2.90 -5.70 -4.06
CA LYS A 229 -3.58 -4.78 -5.00
C LYS A 229 -2.95 -3.39 -5.06
N SER A 230 -1.79 -3.19 -4.44
CA SER A 230 -1.12 -1.89 -4.47
C SER A 230 -0.61 -1.56 -5.87
N VAL A 231 -0.59 -0.26 -6.19
CA VAL A 231 0.05 0.23 -7.42
C VAL A 231 1.55 -0.12 -7.36
N PRO A 232 2.13 -0.62 -8.46
CA PRO A 232 3.55 -0.92 -8.49
C PRO A 232 4.43 0.28 -8.13
N PHE A 233 5.56 0.01 -7.47
CA PHE A 233 6.49 1.07 -7.11
C PHE A 233 7.06 1.72 -8.37
N GLY A 234 6.96 3.05 -8.47
CA GLY A 234 7.41 3.79 -9.66
C GLY A 234 6.58 3.58 -10.93
N PHE A 235 5.41 2.93 -10.86
CA PHE A 235 4.62 2.49 -12.01
C PHE A 235 4.51 3.52 -13.14
N LYS A 236 3.87 4.66 -12.87
CA LYS A 236 3.62 5.69 -13.89
C LYS A 236 4.91 6.16 -14.55
N PHE A 237 5.95 6.42 -13.75
CA PHE A 237 7.24 6.91 -14.26
C PHE A 237 7.89 5.88 -15.21
N LEU A 238 7.98 4.61 -14.79
CA LEU A 238 8.62 3.56 -15.57
C LEU A 238 7.87 3.29 -16.87
N ILE A 239 6.54 3.20 -16.80
CA ILE A 239 5.71 2.98 -17.99
C ILE A 239 5.75 4.18 -18.94
N ASP A 240 5.70 5.41 -18.43
CA ASP A 240 5.83 6.61 -19.28
C ASP A 240 7.21 6.76 -19.91
N ALA A 241 8.25 6.19 -19.29
CA ALA A 241 9.60 6.13 -19.85
C ALA A 241 9.76 5.02 -20.92
N GLY A 242 8.72 4.23 -21.20
CA GLY A 242 8.76 3.18 -22.21
C GLY A 242 9.42 1.88 -21.75
N PHE A 243 9.54 1.67 -20.43
CA PHE A 243 10.10 0.45 -19.87
C PHE A 243 9.01 -0.60 -19.63
N ASP A 244 9.39 -1.88 -19.72
CA ASP A 244 8.56 -2.96 -19.20
C ASP A 244 8.78 -3.06 -17.69
N LEU A 245 7.79 -3.61 -16.99
CA LEU A 245 7.80 -3.72 -15.54
C LEU A 245 7.29 -5.08 -15.08
N VAL A 246 8.00 -5.71 -14.15
CA VAL A 246 7.46 -6.74 -13.26
C VAL A 246 7.28 -6.13 -11.87
N TYR A 247 6.10 -6.32 -11.28
CA TYR A 247 5.83 -5.96 -9.91
C TYR A 247 5.69 -7.20 -9.05
N VAL A 248 6.43 -7.22 -7.95
CA VAL A 248 6.34 -8.25 -6.92
C VAL A 248 5.60 -7.66 -5.71
N ALA A 249 4.32 -7.97 -5.63
CA ALA A 249 3.47 -7.59 -4.51
C ALA A 249 3.58 -8.64 -3.39
N GLN A 250 3.38 -8.20 -2.16
CA GLN A 250 3.19 -9.07 -0.99
C GLN A 250 1.84 -8.76 -0.34
N GLU A 251 1.31 -9.70 0.44
CA GLU A 251 0.31 -9.38 1.44
C GLU A 251 0.93 -8.50 2.52
N LYS A 252 0.12 -7.64 3.14
CA LYS A 252 0.66 -6.72 4.15
C LYS A 252 1.30 -7.52 5.28
N HIS A 253 2.41 -7.01 5.78
CA HIS A 253 3.08 -7.54 6.97
C HIS A 253 3.75 -8.91 6.82
N THR A 254 3.90 -9.45 5.61
CA THR A 254 4.60 -10.74 5.40
C THR A 254 6.10 -10.58 5.10
N LEU A 255 6.54 -9.35 4.81
CA LEU A 255 7.92 -8.95 4.52
C LEU A 255 8.61 -9.84 3.48
N TYR A 256 7.85 -10.27 2.47
CA TYR A 256 8.28 -11.21 1.42
C TYR A 256 8.69 -12.60 1.90
N GLN A 257 8.58 -12.94 3.18
CA GLN A 257 9.17 -14.16 3.76
C GLN A 257 8.59 -15.47 3.20
N GLU A 258 7.46 -15.42 2.49
CA GLU A 258 6.86 -16.59 1.85
C GLU A 258 7.22 -16.74 0.36
N LEU A 259 7.94 -15.78 -0.23
CA LEU A 259 8.41 -15.87 -1.61
C LEU A 259 9.82 -16.45 -1.65
N SER A 260 9.97 -17.68 -2.15
CA SER A 260 11.29 -18.27 -2.35
C SER A 260 12.02 -17.70 -3.57
N ILE A 261 13.35 -17.79 -3.58
CA ILE A 261 14.18 -17.41 -4.73
C ILE A 261 13.78 -18.21 -5.97
N ASP A 262 13.55 -19.52 -5.82
CA ASP A 262 13.20 -20.40 -6.95
C ASP A 262 11.83 -20.03 -7.55
N ALA A 263 10.82 -19.79 -6.70
CA ALA A 263 9.50 -19.39 -7.17
C ALA A 263 9.55 -18.03 -7.88
N PHE A 264 10.33 -17.07 -7.34
CA PHE A 264 10.57 -15.80 -8.00
C PHE A 264 11.27 -15.99 -9.36
N PHE A 265 12.38 -16.74 -9.40
CA PHE A 265 13.17 -16.96 -10.60
C PHE A 265 12.33 -17.63 -11.70
N GLN A 266 11.64 -18.73 -11.38
CA GLN A 266 10.79 -19.45 -12.33
C GLN A 266 9.71 -18.54 -12.96
N ALA A 267 9.12 -17.64 -12.16
CA ALA A 267 8.10 -16.73 -12.65
C ALA A 267 8.65 -15.68 -13.62
N VAL A 268 9.87 -15.17 -13.41
CA VAL A 268 10.42 -14.05 -14.19
C VAL A 268 11.38 -14.47 -15.29
N GLN A 269 11.94 -15.68 -15.23
CA GLN A 269 12.91 -16.21 -16.19
C GLN A 269 12.46 -16.05 -17.66
N PRO A 270 11.18 -16.30 -18.04
CA PRO A 270 10.75 -16.13 -19.43
C PRO A 270 10.82 -14.69 -19.96
N LEU A 271 10.92 -13.70 -19.07
CA LEU A 271 10.90 -12.28 -19.43
C LEU A 271 12.30 -11.64 -19.46
N ILE A 272 13.31 -12.27 -18.86
CA ILE A 272 14.61 -11.64 -18.67
C ILE A 272 15.60 -11.89 -19.82
N GLU A 273 15.31 -12.84 -20.71
CA GLU A 273 16.20 -13.18 -21.81
C GLU A 273 16.40 -11.99 -22.78
N GLN A 274 17.66 -11.71 -23.14
CA GLN A 274 18.08 -10.64 -24.07
C GLN A 274 17.64 -9.21 -23.66
N ARG A 275 17.32 -8.99 -22.38
CA ARG A 275 16.95 -7.67 -21.86
C ARG A 275 17.95 -7.15 -20.84
N GLN A 276 17.96 -5.84 -20.66
CA GLN A 276 18.64 -5.20 -19.55
C GLN A 276 17.72 -5.23 -18.33
N ILE A 277 18.14 -5.94 -17.29
CA ILE A 277 17.33 -6.18 -16.10
C ILE A 277 17.76 -5.24 -14.99
N PHE A 278 16.77 -4.55 -14.42
CA PHE A 278 16.98 -3.63 -13.32
C PHE A 278 16.08 -4.00 -12.15
N THR A 279 16.61 -4.03 -10.93
CA THR A 279 15.77 -4.04 -9.73
C THR A 279 15.77 -2.65 -9.11
N TYR A 280 14.58 -2.20 -8.68
CA TYR A 280 14.37 -0.84 -8.18
C TYR A 280 13.41 -0.85 -6.99
N GLY A 281 13.84 -0.29 -5.86
CA GLY A 281 13.03 -0.31 -4.64
C GLY A 281 13.59 0.53 -3.50
N SER A 282 12.75 0.81 -2.51
CA SER A 282 13.15 1.51 -1.28
C SER A 282 12.70 0.74 -0.04
N SER A 283 13.37 0.94 1.09
CA SER A 283 13.00 0.30 2.36
C SER A 283 12.99 -1.24 2.22
N LEU A 284 11.91 -1.88 2.64
CA LEU A 284 11.64 -3.30 2.41
C LEU A 284 11.73 -3.70 0.93
N GLY A 285 11.25 -2.86 0.02
CA GLY A 285 11.37 -3.12 -1.42
C GLY A 285 12.81 -3.01 -1.93
N GLY A 286 13.63 -2.18 -1.28
CA GLY A 286 15.08 -2.09 -1.54
C GLY A 286 15.82 -3.35 -1.07
N TYR A 287 15.45 -3.88 0.09
CA TYR A 287 15.91 -5.20 0.54
C TYR A 287 15.56 -6.30 -0.47
N ALA A 288 14.29 -6.39 -0.86
CA ALA A 288 13.83 -7.42 -1.79
C ALA A 288 14.52 -7.29 -3.17
N ALA A 289 14.71 -6.06 -3.65
CA ALA A 289 15.47 -5.79 -4.87
C ALA A 289 16.90 -6.32 -4.84
N LEU A 290 17.60 -6.20 -3.70
CA LEU A 290 18.93 -6.76 -3.50
C LEU A 290 18.90 -8.29 -3.36
N TYR A 291 17.94 -8.82 -2.58
CA TYR A 291 17.85 -10.25 -2.26
C TYR A 291 17.50 -11.09 -3.50
N PHE A 292 16.50 -10.68 -4.26
CA PHE A 292 16.04 -11.39 -5.46
C PHE A 292 16.81 -10.98 -6.73
N GLY A 293 17.40 -9.78 -6.76
CA GLY A 293 18.13 -9.30 -7.94
C GLY A 293 19.33 -10.15 -8.34
N GLY A 294 19.91 -10.89 -7.38
CA GLY A 294 21.05 -11.77 -7.63
C GLY A 294 20.74 -12.95 -8.54
N CYS A 295 19.58 -13.60 -8.38
CA CYS A 295 19.25 -14.80 -9.17
C CYS A 295 18.88 -14.51 -10.64
N ILE A 296 18.74 -13.25 -10.99
CA ILE A 296 18.40 -12.76 -12.34
C ILE A 296 19.48 -11.84 -12.92
N ASP A 297 20.66 -11.78 -12.27
CA ASP A 297 21.79 -10.93 -12.63
C ASP A 297 21.41 -9.45 -12.91
N ALA A 298 20.56 -8.88 -12.06
CA ALA A 298 20.00 -7.53 -12.27
C ALA A 298 20.90 -6.40 -11.77
N LYS A 299 20.90 -5.28 -12.51
CA LYS A 299 21.45 -4.01 -12.06
C LYS A 299 20.53 -3.40 -10.99
N THR A 300 21.04 -3.23 -9.78
CA THR A 300 20.20 -2.87 -8.62
C THR A 300 20.36 -1.39 -8.23
N LEU A 301 19.24 -0.66 -8.11
CA LEU A 301 19.16 0.73 -7.62
C LEU A 301 18.22 0.82 -6.43
N VAL A 302 18.74 1.11 -5.24
CA VAL A 302 17.94 1.07 -4.01
C VAL A 302 18.17 2.23 -3.07
N ALA A 303 17.19 2.51 -2.21
CA ALA A 303 17.25 3.53 -1.18
C ALA A 303 16.85 2.98 0.19
N GLY A 304 17.69 3.19 1.21
CA GLY A 304 17.46 2.76 2.60
C GLY A 304 17.02 1.29 2.69
N PRO A 305 17.73 0.32 2.05
CA PRO A 305 17.29 -1.06 2.06
C PRO A 305 17.30 -1.60 3.49
N VAL A 306 16.19 -2.21 3.94
CA VAL A 306 16.09 -2.80 5.28
C VAL A 306 15.11 -3.97 5.30
N ASN A 307 15.48 -5.03 6.02
CA ASN A 307 14.53 -6.08 6.40
C ASN A 307 14.27 -6.00 7.90
N TYR A 308 13.02 -5.71 8.28
CA TYR A 308 12.65 -5.49 9.67
C TYR A 308 12.57 -6.76 10.53
N VAL A 309 12.58 -7.94 9.91
CA VAL A 309 12.67 -9.23 10.63
C VAL A 309 14.11 -9.71 10.79
N ASP A 310 15.09 -9.02 10.21
CA ASP A 310 16.50 -9.40 10.36
C ASP A 310 16.95 -9.26 11.83
N PRO A 311 17.67 -10.26 12.38
CA PRO A 311 18.20 -10.21 13.74
C PRO A 311 19.16 -9.04 14.06
N ALA A 312 19.70 -8.33 13.06
CA ALA A 312 20.48 -7.11 13.26
C ALA A 312 19.62 -5.88 13.57
N ILE A 313 18.34 -5.89 13.16
CA ILE A 313 17.45 -4.73 13.24
C ILE A 313 16.47 -4.81 14.42
N ARG A 314 16.00 -6.02 14.75
CA ARG A 314 15.18 -6.35 15.94
C ARG A 314 14.08 -5.33 16.29
N VAL A 315 13.10 -5.15 15.41
CA VAL A 315 11.95 -4.29 15.70
C VAL A 315 10.82 -5.12 16.37
N PRO A 316 10.41 -4.82 17.62
CA PRO A 316 9.43 -5.63 18.37
C PRO A 316 8.11 -5.85 17.65
N ARG A 317 7.67 -4.88 16.83
CA ARG A 317 6.45 -4.98 16.01
C ARG A 317 6.45 -6.19 15.08
N TRP A 318 7.61 -6.65 14.64
CA TRP A 318 7.75 -7.73 13.65
C TRP A 318 8.22 -9.05 14.26
N SER A 319 8.26 -9.16 15.60
CA SER A 319 8.75 -10.36 16.31
C SER A 319 7.96 -11.64 16.04
N ARG A 320 6.72 -11.51 15.54
CA ARG A 320 5.85 -12.64 15.19
C ARG A 320 6.08 -13.18 13.78
N VAL A 321 6.85 -12.47 12.94
CA VAL A 321 7.16 -12.90 11.58
C VAL A 321 8.50 -13.62 11.61
N ALA A 322 8.50 -14.90 11.27
CA ALA A 322 9.73 -15.70 11.20
C ALA A 322 10.57 -15.30 9.98
N MET A 323 11.89 -15.15 10.18
CA MET A 323 12.85 -14.98 9.09
C MET A 323 13.01 -16.32 8.35
N GLN A 324 12.49 -16.39 7.13
CA GLN A 324 12.58 -17.55 6.24
C GLN A 324 13.69 -17.40 5.20
N HIS A 325 14.00 -16.15 4.83
CA HIS A 325 15.07 -15.87 3.89
C HIS A 325 16.43 -16.20 4.48
N ILE A 326 17.32 -16.75 3.64
CA ILE A 326 18.72 -16.94 4.04
C ILE A 326 19.42 -15.59 4.20
N PRO A 327 20.50 -15.50 5.00
CA PRO A 327 21.28 -14.28 5.11
C PRO A 327 21.74 -13.77 3.74
N PRO A 328 21.73 -12.44 3.49
CA PRO A 328 22.16 -11.88 2.21
C PRO A 328 23.53 -12.38 1.77
N ALA A 329 24.49 -12.58 2.68
CA ALA A 329 25.83 -13.08 2.33
C ALA A 329 25.84 -14.47 1.67
N GLN A 330 24.79 -15.27 1.86
CA GLN A 330 24.63 -16.61 1.30
C GLN A 330 23.73 -16.64 0.05
N ALA A 331 22.98 -15.56 -0.20
CA ALA A 331 22.13 -15.45 -1.39
C ALA A 331 22.97 -15.20 -2.65
N MET A 332 22.47 -15.62 -3.81
CA MET A 332 23.11 -15.36 -5.11
C MET A 332 23.37 -13.87 -5.32
N LYS A 333 24.47 -13.55 -6.02
CA LYS A 333 24.89 -12.18 -6.31
C LYS A 333 24.84 -11.93 -7.81
N SER A 334 24.36 -10.74 -8.18
CA SER A 334 24.58 -10.25 -9.53
C SER A 334 26.05 -9.91 -9.71
N LYS A 335 26.54 -9.99 -10.94
CA LYS A 335 27.87 -9.48 -11.31
C LYS A 335 27.95 -7.96 -11.26
N TYR A 336 26.83 -7.26 -11.18
CA TYR A 336 26.78 -5.81 -11.08
C TYR A 336 26.73 -5.36 -9.63
N SER A 337 27.61 -4.44 -9.26
CA SER A 337 27.59 -3.79 -7.96
C SER A 337 26.34 -2.94 -7.81
N PRO A 338 25.60 -3.03 -6.68
CA PRO A 338 24.39 -2.26 -6.48
C PRO A 338 24.71 -0.78 -6.24
N VAL A 339 23.79 0.10 -6.66
CA VAL A 339 23.79 1.52 -6.30
C VAL A 339 22.83 1.76 -5.14
N ILE A 340 23.33 2.32 -4.05
CA ILE A 340 22.60 2.42 -2.77
C ILE A 340 22.60 3.87 -2.30
N PHE A 341 21.41 4.43 -2.08
CA PHE A 341 21.23 5.69 -1.37
C PHE A 341 20.85 5.43 0.07
N TYR A 342 21.43 6.15 1.01
CA TYR A 342 21.08 6.04 2.43
C TYR A 342 21.36 7.35 3.16
N ASP A 343 20.71 7.58 4.30
CA ASP A 343 21.05 8.70 5.18
C ASP A 343 22.05 8.23 6.26
N PRO A 344 23.30 8.72 6.26
CA PRO A 344 24.28 8.39 7.30
C PRO A 344 23.97 9.00 8.68
N LEU A 345 22.97 9.89 8.78
CA LEU A 345 22.50 10.46 10.04
C LEU A 345 21.31 9.69 10.63
N ASP A 346 20.76 8.70 9.90
CA ASP A 346 19.76 7.77 10.43
C ASP A 346 20.47 6.61 11.14
N ASP A 347 20.69 6.76 12.43
CA ASP A 347 21.39 5.79 13.29
C ASP A 347 20.53 4.60 13.72
N THR A 348 19.28 4.53 13.27
CA THR A 348 18.33 3.58 13.86
C THR A 348 18.38 2.20 13.23
N ARG A 349 18.41 2.12 11.88
CA ARG A 349 18.14 0.86 11.15
C ARG A 349 18.87 0.76 9.82
N ASP A 350 18.83 1.82 9.01
CA ASP A 350 19.36 1.78 7.65
C ASP A 350 20.88 1.64 7.64
N GLU A 351 21.58 2.42 8.47
CA GLU A 351 23.03 2.32 8.59
C GLU A 351 23.47 0.95 9.15
N ILE A 352 22.78 0.45 10.17
CA ILE A 352 23.03 -0.87 10.75
C ILE A 352 22.87 -1.96 9.69
N TYR A 353 21.73 -1.98 8.98
CA TYR A 353 21.48 -2.99 7.95
C TYR A 353 22.49 -2.90 6.81
N LEU A 354 22.83 -1.69 6.37
CA LEU A 354 23.82 -1.46 5.33
C LEU A 354 25.18 -2.04 5.73
N LYS A 355 25.68 -1.71 6.93
CA LYS A 355 27.00 -2.14 7.41
C LYS A 355 27.06 -3.63 7.75
N GLU A 356 26.03 -4.17 8.39
CA GLU A 356 26.08 -5.55 8.92
C GLU A 356 25.59 -6.61 7.92
N ARG A 357 24.83 -6.22 6.90
CA ARG A 357 24.25 -7.17 5.93
C ARG A 357 24.64 -6.88 4.50
N ILE A 358 24.52 -5.64 4.05
CA ILE A 358 24.66 -5.32 2.63
C ILE A 358 26.13 -5.19 2.21
N LEU A 359 26.92 -4.34 2.86
CA LEU A 359 28.33 -4.14 2.50
C LEU A 359 29.20 -5.40 2.61
N PRO A 360 29.01 -6.29 3.60
CA PRO A 360 29.71 -7.57 3.63
C PRO A 360 29.35 -8.47 2.44
N SER A 361 28.14 -8.32 1.90
CA SER A 361 27.64 -9.09 0.74
C SER A 361 28.01 -8.45 -0.60
N TYR A 362 28.20 -7.13 -0.65
CA TYR A 362 28.50 -6.31 -1.82
C TYR A 362 29.59 -5.29 -1.46
N PRO A 363 30.86 -5.72 -1.32
CA PRO A 363 31.95 -4.84 -0.88
C PRO A 363 32.31 -3.74 -1.88
N ASP A 364 31.88 -3.90 -3.13
CA ASP A 364 32.05 -2.99 -4.26
C ASP A 364 30.80 -2.13 -4.54
N ALA A 365 29.78 -2.18 -3.66
CA ALA A 365 28.57 -1.37 -3.80
C ALA A 365 28.89 0.12 -3.92
N LEU A 366 28.20 0.81 -4.82
CA LEU A 366 28.29 2.25 -4.98
C LEU A 366 27.32 2.92 -4.01
N VAL A 367 27.85 3.45 -2.91
CA VAL A 367 27.04 4.01 -1.83
C VAL A 367 27.05 5.54 -1.88
N PHE A 368 25.85 6.12 -1.93
CA PHE A 368 25.59 7.56 -1.99
C PHE A 368 24.95 8.02 -0.67
N PRO A 369 25.72 8.65 0.23
CA PRO A 369 25.15 9.23 1.45
C PRO A 369 24.29 10.45 1.11
N LEU A 370 23.12 10.54 1.72
CA LEU A 370 22.19 11.66 1.65
C LEU A 370 21.88 12.19 3.08
N PRO A 371 22.81 12.93 3.70
CA PRO A 371 22.65 13.40 5.07
C PRO A 371 21.34 14.17 5.29
N GLY A 372 20.55 13.68 6.25
CA GLY A 372 19.27 14.26 6.66
C GLY A 372 18.06 13.84 5.81
N ALA A 373 18.22 13.01 4.78
CA ALA A 373 17.09 12.50 3.99
C ALA A 373 16.18 11.52 4.77
N GLY A 374 16.66 11.02 5.91
CA GLY A 374 16.08 9.92 6.68
C GLY A 374 15.91 8.65 5.86
N HIS A 375 15.05 7.76 6.36
CA HIS A 375 14.72 6.50 5.70
C HIS A 375 14.14 6.65 4.28
N GLN A 376 13.51 7.79 3.95
CA GLN A 376 12.80 8.00 2.68
C GLN A 376 13.69 8.67 1.62
N CYS A 377 14.89 8.15 1.41
CA CYS A 377 15.89 8.74 0.50
C CYS A 377 15.36 9.04 -0.93
N PHE A 378 14.63 8.11 -1.56
CA PHE A 378 14.03 8.37 -2.89
C PHE A 378 12.95 9.46 -2.85
N ARG A 379 12.19 9.58 -1.76
CA ARG A 379 11.24 10.69 -1.61
C ARG A 379 11.97 12.02 -1.53
N ALA A 380 13.08 12.08 -0.81
CA ALA A 380 13.90 13.29 -0.75
C ALA A 380 14.45 13.64 -2.15
N LEU A 381 14.97 12.66 -2.92
CA LEU A 381 15.37 12.89 -4.31
C LEU A 381 14.21 13.36 -5.22
N LEU A 382 12.99 12.87 -4.97
CA LEU A 382 11.78 13.25 -5.71
C LEU A 382 11.38 14.70 -5.38
N GLU A 383 11.38 15.07 -4.11
CA GLU A 383 11.06 16.42 -3.62
C GLU A 383 12.05 17.47 -4.16
N HIS A 384 13.31 17.08 -4.39
CA HIS A 384 14.31 17.92 -5.06
C HIS A 384 14.30 17.80 -6.59
N GLY A 385 13.36 17.07 -7.19
CA GLY A 385 13.21 16.98 -8.66
C GLY A 385 14.30 16.22 -9.41
N ILE A 386 15.19 15.51 -8.70
CA ILE A 386 16.36 14.83 -9.29
C ILE A 386 16.15 13.32 -9.50
N LEU A 387 15.21 12.69 -8.79
CA LEU A 387 15.00 11.23 -8.84
C LEU A 387 14.82 10.70 -10.27
N LYS A 388 14.02 11.39 -11.09
CA LYS A 388 13.76 10.98 -12.48
C LYS A 388 15.06 10.89 -13.28
N HIS A 389 15.89 11.93 -13.20
CA HIS A 389 17.17 11.98 -13.88
C HIS A 389 18.11 10.89 -13.35
N THR A 390 18.18 10.71 -12.03
CA THR A 390 18.98 9.65 -11.38
C THR A 390 18.66 8.26 -11.95
N VAL A 391 17.39 7.88 -12.04
CA VAL A 391 17.00 6.55 -12.57
C VAL A 391 17.32 6.45 -14.07
N GLN A 392 17.11 7.50 -14.86
CA GLN A 392 17.43 7.50 -16.28
C GLN A 392 18.94 7.37 -16.55
N SER A 393 19.78 8.10 -15.80
CA SER A 393 21.23 7.99 -15.88
C SER A 393 21.71 6.58 -15.53
N PHE A 394 21.11 5.97 -14.49
CA PHE A 394 21.43 4.60 -14.09
C PHE A 394 21.14 3.59 -15.21
N VAL A 395 20.00 3.72 -15.89
CA VAL A 395 19.65 2.86 -17.04
C VAL A 395 20.66 3.00 -18.17
N GLN A 396 21.17 4.21 -18.41
CA GLN A 396 22.18 4.49 -19.42
C GLN A 396 23.59 3.98 -19.05
N GLY A 397 23.77 3.41 -17.86
CA GLY A 397 25.08 2.96 -17.36
C GLY A 397 25.96 4.08 -16.81
N ASN A 398 25.42 5.29 -16.66
CA ASN A 398 26.12 6.39 -16.00
C ASN A 398 26.04 6.20 -14.48
N ILE A 399 27.14 6.45 -13.78
CA ILE A 399 27.13 6.52 -12.32
C ILE A 399 26.20 7.69 -11.94
N PRO A 400 25.12 7.45 -11.19
CA PRO A 400 24.26 8.54 -10.78
C PRO A 400 25.09 9.54 -9.98
N ASN A 401 25.20 10.77 -10.47
CA ASN A 401 25.76 11.88 -9.73
C ASN A 401 24.59 12.75 -9.26
N PRO A 402 23.84 12.35 -8.22
CA PRO A 402 22.98 13.31 -7.55
C PRO A 402 23.95 14.41 -7.11
N THR A 403 23.84 15.61 -7.64
CA THR A 403 24.75 16.69 -7.22
C THR A 403 24.56 16.85 -5.71
N LEU A 404 25.48 16.31 -4.90
CA LEU A 404 25.53 16.50 -3.45
C LEU A 404 25.44 17.99 -3.12
N GLN A 405 25.95 18.83 -4.03
CA GLN A 405 25.83 20.29 -4.01
C GLN A 405 24.39 20.82 -4.02
N ALA A 406 23.43 20.16 -4.67
CA ALA A 406 22.02 20.58 -4.70
C ALA A 406 21.35 20.34 -3.34
N PHE A 407 21.61 19.19 -2.70
CA PHE A 407 21.11 18.87 -1.35
C PHE A 407 21.69 19.79 -0.27
N VAL A 408 22.97 20.15 -0.38
CA VAL A 408 23.64 21.07 0.55
C VAL A 408 23.16 22.51 0.37
N ARG A 409 22.92 22.98 -0.87
CA ARG A 409 22.50 24.37 -1.14
C ARG A 409 21.07 24.70 -0.67
N ASP A 410 20.12 23.78 -0.79
CA ASP A 410 18.72 24.06 -0.42
C ASP A 410 18.49 24.09 1.10
N ARG A 411 19.29 23.33 1.87
CA ARG A 411 19.19 23.35 3.34
C ARG A 411 19.95 24.49 4.00
N ASN A 412 21.02 25.00 3.40
CA ASN A 412 21.65 26.23 3.90
C ASN A 412 20.62 27.37 3.92
N LYS A 413 19.79 27.49 2.87
CA LYS A 413 18.66 28.44 2.84
C LYS A 413 17.59 28.23 3.92
N GLN A 414 17.32 26.98 4.33
CA GLN A 414 16.37 26.68 5.41
C GLN A 414 16.97 26.84 6.82
N SER A 415 18.26 26.53 7.00
CA SER A 415 18.97 26.69 8.28
C SER A 415 19.27 28.16 8.59
N ASP A 416 19.58 28.96 7.57
CA ASP A 416 19.68 30.42 7.69
C ASP A 416 18.34 31.06 8.12
N ALA A 417 17.20 30.41 7.81
CA ALA A 417 15.87 30.85 8.19
C ALA A 417 15.41 30.39 9.60
N LEU A 418 16.11 29.43 10.24
CA LEU A 418 15.66 28.79 11.50
C LEU A 418 16.59 29.01 12.70
N GLY A 419 17.68 29.78 12.56
CA GLY A 419 18.57 30.10 13.66
C GLY A 419 19.50 28.94 14.04
N SER A 420 20.78 29.28 14.16
CA SER A 420 21.93 28.37 14.25
C SER A 420 21.91 27.41 15.45
N ASN A 421 21.80 26.10 15.16
CA ASN A 421 22.42 25.01 15.91
C ASN A 421 23.13 24.10 14.90
N ALA A 422 24.23 24.58 14.34
CA ALA A 422 24.98 23.89 13.31
C ALA A 422 25.94 22.86 13.94
N ILE A 423 25.60 21.58 13.81
CA ILE A 423 26.62 20.53 13.77
C ILE A 423 27.57 20.88 12.63
N SER A 424 28.87 20.95 12.91
CA SER A 424 29.89 21.35 11.92
C SER A 424 29.84 20.44 10.70
N TRP A 425 29.43 20.98 9.54
CA TRP A 425 29.38 20.25 8.27
C TRP A 425 30.74 19.67 7.86
N ILE A 426 31.86 20.20 8.38
CA ILE A 426 33.19 19.62 8.20
C ILE A 426 33.27 18.20 8.79
N GLN A 427 32.57 17.91 9.90
CA GLN A 427 32.49 16.57 10.49
C GLN A 427 31.62 15.62 9.66
N ILE A 428 30.53 16.11 9.08
CA ILE A 428 29.66 15.32 8.18
C ILE A 428 30.40 15.03 6.87
N PHE A 429 31.05 16.03 6.26
CA PHE A 429 31.88 15.86 5.08
C PHE A 429 33.05 14.91 5.34
N SER A 430 33.72 15.00 6.49
CA SER A 430 34.79 14.06 6.87
C SER A 430 34.27 12.62 7.03
N LYS A 431 33.09 12.42 7.66
CA LYS A 431 32.44 11.10 7.72
C LYS A 431 32.06 10.57 6.32
N CYS A 432 31.50 11.41 5.46
CA CYS A 432 31.12 11.04 4.08
C CYS A 432 32.34 10.78 3.17
N PHE A 433 33.45 11.49 3.37
CA PHE A 433 34.67 11.32 2.58
C PHE A 433 35.28 9.93 2.79
N ASN A 434 35.22 9.40 4.02
CA ASN A 434 35.67 8.03 4.30
C ASN A 434 34.87 6.97 3.51
N TYR A 435 33.59 7.18 3.24
CA TYR A 435 32.76 6.22 2.48
C TYR A 435 33.06 6.20 0.97
N LEU A 436 33.51 7.32 0.38
CA LEU A 436 33.89 7.38 -1.03
C LEU A 436 35.16 6.57 -1.37
N PHE A 437 35.96 6.18 -0.36
CA PHE A 437 37.24 5.50 -0.55
C PHE A 437 37.30 4.04 -0.05
N ILE A 438 36.27 3.54 0.65
CA ILE A 438 36.26 2.15 1.15
C ILE A 438 36.07 1.11 0.02
N GLY A 439 35.52 1.51 -1.14
CA GLY A 439 35.25 0.59 -2.27
C GLY A 439 36.34 0.49 -3.35
N ARG A 440 37.41 1.30 -3.32
CA ARG A 440 38.48 1.22 -4.33
C ARG A 440 39.67 0.44 -3.78
N LYS A 441 39.66 -0.89 -3.92
CA LYS A 441 40.93 -1.61 -4.06
C LYS A 441 41.61 -1.05 -5.31
N ARG A 442 42.84 -0.52 -5.16
CA ARG A 442 43.70 -0.18 -6.28
C ARG A 442 43.80 -1.42 -7.17
N VAL A 443 43.39 -1.29 -8.43
CA VAL A 443 43.76 -2.22 -9.50
C VAL A 443 45.25 -2.09 -9.73
#